data_AF-A0A069DSG6-F1
#
_entry.id   AF-A0A069DSG6-F1
#
_cell.length_a   1.000
_cell.length_b   1.000
_cell.length_c   1.000
_cell.angle_alpha   90.00
_cell.angle_beta   90.00
_cell.angle_gamma   90.00
#
_symmetry.space_group_name_H-M   'P 1'
#
loop_
_entity.id
_entity.type
_entity.pdbx_description
1 polymer ?
#
loop_
_entity_poly.entity_id
_entity_poly.type
_entity_poly.pdbx_seq_one_letter_code
_entity_poly.pdbx_strand_id
1 'polypeptide(L)'
;MFFAVTMLSTISFCSLGVFASINVVSGLFEEDYPAAVGYVSKTGNPYREEHLSEIRAELSERKLDYTEDQIKIKYASVQPSSEHVEIARNELPVISFADYKQAVLQAGFTLTEQGPGYNEAILMISSQNDRSKTRHWNKREYMLNEPQIVITEIGFTDHVIIPDNLLDDFDESFEAVIIHDALYQQIKQPARQDVYTGFYLDDFTQTAFVASDLADHGRTRYDAHKSYSISVSGTLYILRESMYRILLFIAMLLAAVFFIAAGSFLYFRLYADLDRDRKQYLILMKLGLTNKEFKRMVTWQLATMFFLPTFVAVIHSIFAFIALQSLFYLSIATKMGVVLFSFMLAQVLYFFFIRFHYLRNLKKTLL
;
A
#
# COMPACT_ATOMS: atom_id res chain seq x y z
N MET A 1 16.22 32.52 5.61
CA MET A 1 15.90 32.12 4.21
C MET A 1 16.16 30.64 3.98
N PHE A 2 17.41 30.14 4.11
CA PHE A 2 17.72 28.73 3.84
C PHE A 2 16.81 27.76 4.59
N PHE A 3 16.56 28.01 5.88
CA PHE A 3 15.61 27.23 6.65
C PHE A 3 14.21 27.14 6.01
N ALA A 4 13.62 28.27 5.61
CA ALA A 4 12.29 28.30 5.01
C ALA A 4 12.24 27.57 3.66
N VAL A 5 13.26 27.76 2.81
CA VAL A 5 13.37 27.08 1.51
C VAL A 5 13.56 25.58 1.69
N THR A 6 14.38 25.15 2.65
CA THR A 6 14.54 23.74 3.02
C THR A 6 13.22 23.17 3.50
N MET A 7 12.53 23.81 4.44
CA MET A 7 11.24 23.33 4.98
C MET A 7 10.18 23.15 3.89
N LEU A 8 9.98 24.17 3.03
CA LEU A 8 9.02 24.09 1.93
C LEU A 8 9.38 22.99 0.92
N SER A 9 10.66 22.83 0.62
CA SER A 9 11.14 21.77 -0.28
C SER A 9 10.93 20.38 0.33
N THR A 10 11.29 20.19 1.61
CA THR A 10 11.09 18.91 2.32
C THR A 10 9.61 18.53 2.36
N ILE A 11 8.72 19.48 2.70
CA ILE A 11 7.27 19.20 2.72
C ILE A 11 6.78 18.81 1.33
N SER A 12 7.26 19.48 0.27
CA SER A 12 6.89 19.17 -1.12
C SER A 12 7.37 17.77 -1.54
N PHE A 13 8.63 17.44 -1.25
CA PHE A 13 9.22 16.14 -1.60
C PHE A 13 8.53 15.01 -0.85
N CYS A 14 8.35 15.18 0.47
CA CYS A 14 7.72 14.17 1.31
C CYS A 14 6.26 13.94 0.95
N SER A 15 5.46 15.01 0.81
CA SER A 15 4.03 14.88 0.48
C SER A 15 3.82 14.20 -0.87
N LEU A 16 4.44 14.70 -1.93
CA LEU A 16 4.30 14.09 -3.26
C LEU A 16 4.90 12.67 -3.30
N GLY A 17 6.01 12.43 -2.59
CA GLY A 17 6.65 11.11 -2.49
C GLY A 17 5.75 10.06 -1.83
N VAL A 18 5.08 10.40 -0.73
CA VAL A 18 4.15 9.51 -0.02
C VAL A 18 2.97 9.13 -0.92
N PHE A 19 2.32 10.09 -1.58
CA PHE A 19 1.16 9.75 -2.41
C PHE A 19 1.56 9.09 -3.73
N ALA A 20 2.74 9.39 -4.27
CA ALA A 20 3.29 8.67 -5.42
C ALA A 20 3.65 7.22 -5.08
N SER A 21 4.06 6.91 -3.85
CA SER A 21 4.39 5.54 -3.44
C SER A 21 3.15 4.66 -3.30
N ILE A 22 2.00 5.22 -2.94
CA ILE A 22 0.74 4.48 -2.79
C ILE A 22 0.29 3.84 -4.12
N ASN A 23 0.57 4.44 -5.28
CA ASN A 23 0.28 3.82 -6.57
C ASN A 23 1.02 2.47 -6.79
N VAL A 24 2.14 2.22 -6.11
CA VAL A 24 2.81 0.90 -6.15
C VAL A 24 1.97 -0.14 -5.42
N VAL A 25 1.37 0.25 -4.30
CA VAL A 25 0.53 -0.61 -3.46
C VAL A 25 -0.79 -0.93 -4.16
N SER A 26 -1.32 -0.02 -4.98
CA SER A 26 -2.49 -0.32 -5.82
C SER A 26 -2.26 -1.50 -6.78
N GLY A 27 -1.02 -1.80 -7.17
CA GLY A 27 -0.69 -2.97 -7.98
C GLY A 27 -0.81 -4.31 -7.23
N LEU A 28 -0.87 -4.29 -5.89
CA LEU A 28 -1.10 -5.49 -5.07
C LEU A 28 -2.59 -5.79 -4.87
N PHE A 29 -3.49 -4.93 -5.33
CA PHE A 29 -4.91 -5.07 -5.01
C PHE A 29 -5.47 -6.40 -5.51
N GLU A 30 -5.07 -6.84 -6.71
CA GLU A 30 -5.46 -8.15 -7.27
C GLU A 30 -4.91 -9.32 -6.45
N GLU A 31 -3.71 -9.17 -5.88
CA GLU A 31 -3.11 -10.19 -5.02
C GLU A 31 -3.79 -10.27 -3.65
N ASP A 32 -4.32 -9.17 -3.11
CA ASP A 32 -5.09 -9.14 -1.85
C ASP A 32 -6.56 -9.55 -2.04
N TYR A 33 -7.13 -9.33 -3.24
CA TYR A 33 -8.54 -9.56 -3.56
C TYR A 33 -8.71 -10.40 -4.83
N PRO A 34 -8.35 -11.70 -4.77
CA PRO A 34 -8.32 -12.58 -5.95
C PRO A 34 -9.70 -12.91 -6.53
N ALA A 35 -10.72 -13.00 -5.68
CA ALA A 35 -12.11 -13.11 -6.14
C ALA A 35 -12.66 -11.71 -6.38
N ALA A 36 -13.39 -11.52 -7.49
CA ALA A 36 -14.03 -10.24 -7.79
C ALA A 36 -15.22 -9.94 -6.86
N VAL A 37 -15.89 -10.99 -6.38
CA VAL A 37 -16.82 -10.94 -5.24
C VAL A 37 -16.49 -12.11 -4.32
N GLY A 38 -16.16 -11.83 -3.06
CA GLY A 38 -15.95 -12.83 -2.02
C GLY A 38 -17.08 -12.75 -1.00
N TYR A 39 -17.78 -13.86 -0.75
CA TYR A 39 -18.89 -13.91 0.19
C TYR A 39 -18.69 -15.05 1.20
N VAL A 40 -18.68 -14.74 2.50
CA VAL A 40 -18.67 -15.76 3.55
C VAL A 40 -20.05 -15.83 4.19
N SER A 41 -20.66 -16.99 4.13
CA SER A 41 -21.86 -17.31 4.89
C SER A 41 -21.47 -17.98 6.19
N LYS A 42 -21.90 -17.39 7.33
CA LYS A 42 -21.69 -18.03 8.63
C LYS A 42 -22.63 -19.20 8.84
N THR A 43 -22.26 -20.08 9.77
CA THR A 43 -23.08 -21.20 10.20
C THR A 43 -24.49 -20.74 10.59
N GLY A 44 -25.52 -21.34 9.99
CA GLY A 44 -26.92 -21.04 10.30
C GLY A 44 -27.49 -19.78 9.65
N ASN A 45 -26.79 -19.16 8.68
CA ASN A 45 -27.32 -18.03 7.93
C ASN A 45 -28.52 -18.44 7.03
N PRO A 46 -29.74 -17.93 7.28
CA PRO A 46 -30.92 -18.30 6.49
C PRO A 46 -30.95 -17.60 5.13
N TYR A 47 -30.23 -16.49 4.96
CA TYR A 47 -30.27 -15.65 3.76
C TYR A 47 -29.24 -16.04 2.69
N ARG A 48 -28.50 -17.15 2.90
CA ARG A 48 -27.40 -17.55 2.01
C ARG A 48 -27.82 -17.67 0.56
N GLU A 49 -28.89 -18.42 0.28
CA GLU A 49 -29.33 -18.65 -1.10
C GLU A 49 -29.90 -17.40 -1.75
N GLU A 50 -30.55 -16.54 -0.95
CA GLU A 50 -31.04 -15.23 -1.40
C GLU A 50 -29.88 -14.32 -1.82
N HIS A 51 -28.90 -14.12 -0.95
CA HIS A 51 -27.72 -13.30 -1.24
C HIS A 51 -26.92 -13.83 -2.45
N LEU A 52 -26.69 -15.14 -2.53
CA LEU A 52 -25.98 -15.73 -3.66
C LEU A 52 -26.78 -15.61 -4.97
N SER A 53 -28.11 -15.71 -4.90
CA SER A 53 -28.97 -15.49 -6.06
C SER A 53 -28.92 -14.04 -6.54
N GLU A 54 -28.89 -13.07 -5.63
CA GLU A 54 -28.76 -11.63 -5.93
C GLU A 54 -27.43 -11.34 -6.63
N ILE A 55 -26.31 -11.81 -6.07
CA ILE A 55 -24.97 -11.64 -6.66
C ILE A 55 -24.94 -12.23 -8.08
N ARG A 56 -25.41 -13.48 -8.26
CA ARG A 56 -25.44 -14.14 -9.57
C ARG A 56 -26.34 -13.40 -10.57
N ALA A 57 -27.48 -12.87 -10.12
CA ALA A 57 -28.40 -12.12 -10.96
C ALA A 57 -27.76 -10.82 -11.46
N GLU A 58 -27.11 -10.05 -10.59
CA GLU A 58 -26.42 -8.81 -10.98
C GLU A 58 -25.24 -9.05 -11.91
N LEU A 59 -24.42 -10.08 -11.65
CA LEU A 59 -23.32 -10.46 -12.55
C LEU A 59 -23.84 -10.87 -13.93
N SER A 60 -24.96 -11.61 -13.96
CA SER A 60 -25.61 -12.04 -15.20
C SER A 60 -26.25 -10.89 -15.98
N GLU A 61 -26.88 -9.93 -15.29
CA GLU A 61 -27.47 -8.73 -15.89
C GLU A 61 -26.41 -7.89 -16.61
N ARG A 62 -25.21 -7.82 -16.02
CA ARG A 62 -24.04 -7.14 -16.59
C ARG A 62 -23.30 -7.97 -17.65
N LYS A 63 -23.72 -9.21 -17.91
CA LYS A 63 -23.11 -10.15 -18.87
C LYS A 63 -21.63 -10.42 -18.57
N LEU A 64 -21.30 -10.54 -17.30
CA LEU A 64 -19.94 -10.84 -16.86
C LEU A 64 -19.75 -12.35 -16.80
N ASP A 65 -18.76 -12.86 -17.53
CA ASP A 65 -18.36 -14.26 -17.44
C ASP A 65 -17.58 -14.47 -16.14
N TYR A 66 -17.98 -15.48 -15.34
CA TYR A 66 -17.35 -15.77 -14.06
C TYR A 66 -17.24 -17.27 -13.80
N THR A 67 -16.28 -17.67 -12.98
CA THR A 67 -16.24 -18.99 -12.34
C THR A 67 -16.60 -18.86 -10.86
N GLU A 68 -17.32 -19.84 -10.33
CA GLU A 68 -17.71 -19.88 -8.91
C GLU A 68 -16.93 -21.03 -8.23
N ASP A 69 -16.34 -20.75 -7.08
CA ASP A 69 -15.73 -21.76 -6.22
C ASP A 69 -16.21 -21.61 -4.77
N GLN A 70 -16.24 -22.72 -4.04
CA GLN A 70 -16.69 -22.75 -2.65
C GLN A 70 -15.67 -23.44 -1.75
N ILE A 71 -15.30 -22.75 -0.67
CA ILE A 71 -14.39 -23.25 0.36
C ILE A 71 -15.17 -23.43 1.65
N LYS A 72 -15.08 -24.62 2.24
CA LYS A 72 -15.68 -24.92 3.54
C LYS A 72 -14.64 -24.67 4.63
N ILE A 73 -14.91 -23.72 5.51
CA ILE A 73 -14.01 -23.32 6.59
C ILE A 73 -14.53 -23.96 7.87
N LYS A 74 -13.77 -24.92 8.40
CA LYS A 74 -14.13 -25.60 9.65
C LYS A 74 -13.42 -24.90 10.80
N TYR A 75 -14.15 -24.59 11.86
CA TYR A 75 -13.55 -24.06 13.08
C TYR A 75 -13.31 -25.22 14.04
N ALA A 76 -12.08 -25.73 14.04
CA ALA A 76 -11.67 -26.86 14.87
C ALA A 76 -11.44 -26.39 16.31
N SER A 77 -11.99 -27.10 17.30
CA SER A 77 -11.74 -26.77 18.69
C SER A 77 -10.29 -27.13 19.06
N VAL A 78 -9.58 -26.20 19.70
CA VAL A 78 -8.19 -26.37 20.13
C VAL A 78 -8.06 -26.23 21.64
N GLN A 79 -7.01 -26.82 22.22
CA GLN A 79 -6.69 -26.57 23.62
C GLN A 79 -6.09 -25.17 23.78
N PRO A 80 -6.44 -24.44 24.85
CA PRO A 80 -5.80 -23.16 25.16
C PRO A 80 -4.31 -23.40 25.39
N SER A 81 -3.44 -22.75 24.61
CA SER A 81 -2.00 -22.76 24.87
C SER A 81 -1.69 -21.79 26.00
N SER A 82 -1.00 -22.25 27.04
CA SER A 82 -0.62 -21.42 28.19
C SER A 82 0.49 -20.41 27.89
N GLU A 83 1.13 -20.50 26.73
CA GLU A 83 2.39 -19.80 26.49
C GLU A 83 2.26 -18.57 25.59
N HIS A 84 1.52 -18.56 24.48
CA HIS A 84 1.61 -17.42 23.55
C HIS A 84 0.38 -17.24 22.63
N VAL A 85 -0.74 -16.72 23.17
CA VAL A 85 -1.88 -16.03 22.50
C VAL A 85 -3.22 -16.58 23.02
N GLU A 86 -4.09 -15.67 23.47
CA GLU A 86 -5.52 -15.95 23.61
C GLU A 86 -6.07 -16.23 22.20
N ILE A 87 -6.09 -17.50 21.78
CA ILE A 87 -6.85 -17.90 20.59
C ILE A 87 -8.28 -17.48 20.87
N ALA A 88 -8.76 -16.46 20.15
CA ALA A 88 -10.09 -15.93 20.35
C ALA A 88 -11.08 -17.10 20.17
N ARG A 89 -11.70 -17.52 21.28
CA ARG A 89 -12.69 -18.61 21.37
C ARG A 89 -12.18 -20.05 21.34
N ASN A 90 -10.85 -20.31 21.41
CA ASN A 90 -10.29 -21.67 21.32
C ASN A 90 -10.74 -22.41 20.03
N GLU A 91 -10.93 -21.66 18.96
CA GLU A 91 -11.36 -22.15 17.65
C GLU A 91 -10.28 -21.83 16.62
N LEU A 92 -9.83 -22.84 15.88
CA LEU A 92 -8.85 -22.70 14.82
C LEU A 92 -9.55 -22.86 13.46
N PRO A 93 -9.62 -21.81 12.63
CA PRO A 93 -10.17 -21.91 11.29
C PRO A 93 -9.24 -22.76 10.42
N VAL A 94 -9.74 -23.86 9.87
CA VAL A 94 -8.99 -24.79 9.03
C VAL A 94 -9.62 -24.94 7.65
N ILE A 95 -8.75 -25.02 6.63
CA ILE A 95 -9.10 -25.20 5.22
C ILE A 95 -8.30 -26.40 4.68
N SER A 96 -8.88 -27.17 3.78
CA SER A 96 -8.17 -28.29 3.15
C SER A 96 -7.18 -27.79 2.10
N PHE A 97 -6.05 -28.48 1.93
CA PHE A 97 -5.09 -28.12 0.89
C PHE A 97 -5.68 -28.24 -0.52
N ALA A 98 -6.61 -29.17 -0.73
CA ALA A 98 -7.34 -29.31 -1.99
C ALA A 98 -8.16 -28.05 -2.31
N ASP A 99 -8.93 -27.52 -1.35
CA ASP A 99 -9.73 -26.30 -1.54
C ASP A 99 -8.81 -25.09 -1.76
N TYR A 100 -7.72 -24.98 -1.00
CA TYR A 100 -6.71 -23.93 -1.20
C TYR A 100 -6.15 -23.96 -2.62
N LYS A 101 -5.70 -25.14 -3.08
CA LYS A 101 -5.15 -25.32 -4.43
C LYS A 101 -6.17 -24.95 -5.51
N GLN A 102 -7.43 -25.33 -5.34
CA GLN A 102 -8.48 -25.00 -6.30
C GLN A 102 -8.71 -23.48 -6.38
N ALA A 103 -8.80 -22.81 -5.24
CA ALA A 103 -8.97 -21.37 -5.17
C ALA A 103 -7.81 -20.59 -5.81
N VAL A 104 -6.56 -21.03 -5.59
CA VAL A 104 -5.36 -20.46 -6.23
C VAL A 104 -5.44 -20.57 -7.75
N LEU A 105 -5.86 -21.73 -8.27
CA LEU A 105 -5.98 -21.95 -9.72
C LEU A 105 -7.14 -21.16 -10.35
N GLN A 106 -8.27 -21.04 -9.65
CA GLN A 106 -9.42 -20.23 -10.10
C GLN A 106 -9.10 -18.73 -10.10
N ALA A 107 -8.26 -18.27 -9.19
CA ALA A 107 -7.73 -16.91 -9.17
C ALA A 107 -6.70 -16.62 -10.29
N GLY A 108 -6.36 -17.63 -11.11
CA GLY A 108 -5.39 -17.47 -12.20
C GLY A 108 -3.92 -17.51 -11.75
N PHE A 109 -3.65 -17.86 -10.49
CA PHE A 109 -2.30 -17.97 -9.96
C PHE A 109 -1.68 -19.35 -10.23
N THR A 110 -0.34 -19.39 -10.21
CA THR A 110 0.43 -20.64 -10.27
C THR A 110 0.72 -21.17 -8.87
N LEU A 111 0.38 -22.44 -8.62
CA LEU A 111 0.75 -23.12 -7.37
C LEU A 111 2.19 -23.62 -7.43
N THR A 112 3.06 -23.06 -6.58
CA THR A 112 4.45 -23.49 -6.38
C THR A 112 4.65 -24.34 -5.11
N GLU A 113 3.69 -24.30 -4.21
CA GLU A 113 3.79 -24.87 -2.88
C GLU A 113 3.50 -26.37 -2.87
N GLN A 114 4.18 -27.07 -1.96
CA GLN A 114 3.84 -28.46 -1.65
C GLN A 114 2.78 -28.48 -0.53
N GLY A 115 1.89 -29.46 -0.60
CA GLY A 115 0.89 -29.66 0.44
C GLY A 115 1.53 -30.03 1.78
N PRO A 116 0.93 -29.61 2.91
CA PRO A 116 1.45 -29.95 4.23
C PRO A 116 1.38 -31.46 4.46
N GLY A 117 2.32 -32.01 5.23
CA GLY A 117 2.23 -33.34 5.79
C GLY A 117 1.01 -33.52 6.71
N TYR A 118 0.74 -34.76 7.12
CA TYR A 118 -0.48 -35.11 7.86
C TYR A 118 -0.66 -34.35 9.19
N ASN A 119 0.43 -34.03 9.89
CA ASN A 119 0.47 -33.24 11.14
C ASN A 119 1.02 -31.83 10.93
N GLU A 120 1.10 -31.35 9.68
CA GLU A 120 1.65 -30.05 9.37
C GLU A 120 0.53 -29.08 8.97
N ALA A 121 0.78 -27.80 9.18
CA ALA A 121 -0.12 -26.72 8.83
C ALA A 121 0.64 -25.57 8.16
N ILE A 122 0.04 -24.97 7.14
CA ILE A 122 0.53 -23.75 6.50
C ILE A 122 -0.39 -22.61 6.94
N LEU A 123 0.17 -21.51 7.45
CA LEU A 123 -0.61 -20.33 7.83
C LEU A 123 -1.08 -19.59 6.58
N MET A 124 -2.36 -19.29 6.50
CA MET A 124 -2.91 -18.52 5.39
C MET A 124 -2.63 -17.03 5.59
N ILE A 125 -1.97 -16.39 4.62
CA ILE A 125 -1.94 -14.94 4.54
C ILE A 125 -3.28 -14.42 3.99
N SER A 126 -3.83 -13.37 4.61
CA SER A 126 -5.06 -12.73 4.15
C SER A 126 -4.81 -11.35 3.51
N SER A 127 -3.57 -10.84 3.64
CA SER A 127 -3.02 -9.75 2.84
C SER A 127 -1.55 -9.97 2.53
N GLN A 128 -1.10 -9.47 1.38
CA GLN A 128 0.32 -9.35 1.01
C GLN A 128 1.12 -8.54 2.03
N ASN A 129 0.47 -7.69 2.83
CA ASN A 129 1.14 -6.95 3.89
C ASN A 129 1.56 -7.85 5.08
N ASP A 130 0.93 -9.01 5.25
CA ASP A 130 1.30 -10.00 6.29
C ASP A 130 2.69 -10.59 6.07
N ARG A 131 3.21 -10.53 4.85
CA ARG A 131 4.60 -10.91 4.53
C ARG A 131 5.65 -10.11 5.28
N SER A 132 5.29 -8.93 5.81
CA SER A 132 6.18 -8.18 6.71
C SER A 132 6.32 -8.85 8.08
N LYS A 133 5.28 -9.54 8.55
CA LYS A 133 5.20 -10.24 9.85
C LYS A 133 5.91 -11.59 9.83
N THR A 134 6.00 -12.24 8.67
CA THR A 134 6.61 -13.58 8.52
C THR A 134 8.11 -13.64 8.87
N ARG A 135 8.82 -12.51 8.81
CA ARG A 135 10.28 -12.44 9.06
C ARG A 135 10.69 -12.74 10.50
N HIS A 136 9.81 -12.48 11.46
CA HIS A 136 10.08 -12.67 12.89
C HIS A 136 9.14 -13.70 13.50
N TRP A 137 8.64 -14.61 12.67
CA TRP A 137 7.67 -15.60 13.10
C TRP A 137 8.33 -16.78 13.81
N ASN A 138 7.80 -17.12 14.98
CA ASN A 138 8.14 -18.35 15.69
C ASN A 138 7.08 -19.40 15.38
N LYS A 139 7.51 -20.57 14.92
CA LYS A 139 6.61 -21.70 14.64
C LYS A 139 5.86 -22.11 15.89
N ARG A 140 4.58 -22.40 15.72
CA ARG A 140 3.69 -22.85 16.81
C ARG A 140 3.10 -24.22 16.54
N GLU A 141 2.57 -24.78 17.60
CA GLU A 141 1.86 -26.05 17.61
C GLU A 141 0.46 -25.83 18.16
N TYR A 142 -0.52 -26.48 17.54
CA TYR A 142 -1.91 -26.46 17.99
C TYR A 142 -2.35 -27.87 18.32
N MET A 143 -2.91 -28.06 19.52
CA MET A 143 -3.54 -29.31 19.91
C MET A 143 -5.03 -29.25 19.56
N LEU A 144 -5.44 -29.98 18.52
CA LEU A 144 -6.84 -30.17 18.18
C LEU A 144 -7.52 -31.05 19.25
N ASN A 145 -8.76 -30.73 19.62
CA ASN A 145 -9.54 -31.54 20.55
C ASN A 145 -10.11 -32.80 19.88
N GLU A 146 -10.60 -32.65 18.64
CA GLU A 146 -11.17 -33.73 17.83
C GLU A 146 -10.80 -33.56 16.35
N PRO A 147 -9.91 -34.41 15.80
CA PRO A 147 -9.17 -35.50 16.46
C PRO A 147 -8.10 -34.97 17.43
N GLN A 148 -7.76 -35.72 18.49
CA GLN A 148 -6.68 -35.38 19.44
C GLN A 148 -5.31 -35.47 18.79
N ILE A 149 -4.93 -34.44 18.04
CA ILE A 149 -3.74 -34.39 17.20
C ILE A 149 -3.05 -33.04 17.37
N VAL A 150 -1.73 -33.08 17.46
CA VAL A 150 -0.89 -31.87 17.36
C VAL A 150 -0.60 -31.59 15.90
N ILE A 151 -0.86 -30.36 15.48
CA ILE A 151 -0.45 -29.82 14.18
C ILE A 151 0.64 -28.76 14.38
N THR A 152 1.66 -28.80 13.54
CA THR A 152 2.82 -27.89 13.61
C THR A 152 2.87 -26.99 12.39
N GLU A 153 3.07 -25.70 12.61
CA GLU A 153 3.25 -24.72 11.54
C GLU A 153 4.57 -24.94 10.78
N ILE A 154 4.50 -25.03 9.46
CA ILE A 154 5.68 -25.21 8.60
C ILE A 154 6.06 -23.96 7.79
N GLY A 155 5.11 -23.05 7.56
CA GLY A 155 5.30 -21.86 6.74
C GLY A 155 4.00 -21.09 6.49
N PHE A 156 3.98 -20.31 5.42
CA PHE A 156 2.88 -19.44 5.02
C PHE A 156 2.45 -19.72 3.59
N THR A 157 1.20 -19.40 3.26
CA THR A 157 0.72 -19.49 1.89
C THR A 157 1.41 -18.47 0.97
N ASP A 158 1.65 -18.87 -0.28
CA ASP A 158 2.21 -18.01 -1.32
C ASP A 158 1.18 -17.06 -1.91
N HIS A 159 -0.12 -17.35 -1.77
CA HIS A 159 -1.20 -16.52 -2.31
C HIS A 159 -2.28 -16.28 -1.26
N VAL A 160 -2.92 -15.11 -1.33
CA VAL A 160 -4.18 -14.85 -0.63
C VAL A 160 -5.28 -15.57 -1.41
N ILE A 161 -6.21 -16.22 -0.69
CA ILE A 161 -7.42 -16.81 -1.28
C ILE A 161 -8.71 -16.24 -0.69
N ILE A 162 -8.63 -15.72 0.55
CA ILE A 162 -9.72 -15.09 1.28
C ILE A 162 -9.16 -13.80 1.88
N PRO A 163 -9.69 -12.62 1.49
CA PRO A 163 -9.21 -11.33 1.99
C PRO A 163 -9.47 -11.09 3.47
N ASP A 164 -8.65 -10.20 4.05
CA ASP A 164 -8.57 -9.95 5.49
C ASP A 164 -9.85 -9.55 6.22
N ASN A 165 -10.81 -9.03 5.45
CA ASN A 165 -12.04 -8.50 5.98
C ASN A 165 -13.17 -9.54 6.03
N LEU A 166 -12.92 -10.76 5.55
CA LEU A 166 -13.94 -11.79 5.38
C LEU A 166 -13.95 -12.85 6.48
N LEU A 167 -12.85 -13.06 7.20
CA LEU A 167 -12.79 -14.00 8.33
C LEU A 167 -12.55 -13.28 9.66
N ASP A 168 -12.67 -14.05 10.74
CA ASP A 168 -12.33 -13.62 12.09
C ASP A 168 -10.81 -13.78 12.26
N ASP A 169 -10.13 -12.76 12.77
CA ASP A 169 -8.74 -12.89 13.19
C ASP A 169 -8.67 -13.90 14.35
N PHE A 170 -8.14 -15.09 14.11
CA PHE A 170 -7.96 -16.08 15.18
C PHE A 170 -6.66 -15.84 15.96
N ASP A 171 -5.76 -15.02 15.42
CA ASP A 171 -4.40 -14.85 15.94
C ASP A 171 -3.75 -13.50 15.55
N GLU A 172 -4.43 -12.36 15.79
CA GLU A 172 -3.97 -10.96 15.56
C GLU A 172 -3.33 -10.63 14.17
N SER A 173 -3.13 -11.61 13.30
CA SER A 173 -2.17 -11.61 12.20
C SER A 173 -2.51 -12.59 11.08
N PHE A 174 -3.25 -13.67 11.37
CA PHE A 174 -3.64 -14.68 10.38
C PHE A 174 -5.07 -15.16 10.62
N GLU A 175 -5.73 -15.60 9.55
CA GLU A 175 -7.18 -15.88 9.53
C GLU A 175 -7.56 -17.35 9.34
N ALA A 176 -6.67 -18.18 8.79
CA ALA A 176 -6.86 -19.63 8.78
C ALA A 176 -5.53 -20.40 8.71
N VAL A 177 -5.60 -21.71 8.94
CA VAL A 177 -4.54 -22.66 8.60
C VAL A 177 -4.98 -23.62 7.50
N ILE A 178 -4.07 -23.94 6.60
CA ILE A 178 -4.23 -24.95 5.57
C ILE A 178 -3.64 -26.26 6.09
N ILE A 179 -4.44 -27.33 6.08
CA ILE A 179 -4.06 -28.64 6.61
C ILE A 179 -4.23 -29.74 5.55
N HIS A 180 -3.62 -30.89 5.80
CA HIS A 180 -3.74 -32.06 4.91
C HIS A 180 -5.19 -32.54 4.77
N ASP A 181 -5.61 -32.89 3.56
CA ASP A 181 -7.01 -33.23 3.22
C ASP A 181 -7.59 -34.36 4.10
N ALA A 182 -6.80 -35.41 4.32
CA ALA A 182 -7.20 -36.52 5.20
C ALA A 182 -7.48 -36.09 6.65
N LEU A 183 -6.69 -35.15 7.20
CA LEU A 183 -6.91 -34.62 8.55
C LEU A 183 -8.17 -33.75 8.57
N TYR A 184 -8.35 -32.89 7.55
CA TYR A 184 -9.54 -32.07 7.39
C TYR A 184 -10.83 -32.89 7.38
N GLN A 185 -10.82 -34.08 6.74
CA GLN A 185 -11.98 -34.99 6.73
C GLN A 185 -12.25 -35.67 8.08
N GLN A 186 -11.25 -35.78 8.96
CA GLN A 186 -11.44 -36.34 10.30
C GLN A 186 -12.13 -35.38 11.27
N ILE A 187 -12.08 -34.08 10.99
CA ILE A 187 -12.82 -33.07 11.76
C ILE A 187 -14.30 -33.14 11.35
N LYS A 188 -15.04 -34.06 11.97
CA LYS A 188 -16.45 -34.34 11.66
C LYS A 188 -17.43 -33.41 12.36
N GLN A 189 -17.07 -32.92 13.55
CA GLN A 189 -17.90 -32.04 14.37
C GLN A 189 -17.12 -30.76 14.71
N PRO A 190 -16.93 -29.85 13.73
CA PRO A 190 -16.33 -28.55 14.03
C PRO A 190 -17.28 -27.72 14.91
N ALA A 191 -16.72 -26.79 15.69
CA ALA A 191 -17.50 -25.89 16.54
C ALA A 191 -18.48 -25.03 15.73
N ARG A 192 -18.03 -24.57 14.57
CA ARG A 192 -18.85 -23.97 13.51
C ARG A 192 -18.23 -24.25 12.14
N GLN A 193 -19.03 -24.10 11.09
CA GLN A 193 -18.58 -24.27 9.70
C GLN A 193 -19.13 -23.15 8.82
N ASP A 194 -18.24 -22.27 8.39
CA ASP A 194 -18.58 -21.20 7.46
C ASP A 194 -18.29 -21.64 6.03
N VAL A 195 -18.93 -20.97 5.07
CA VAL A 195 -18.74 -21.27 3.64
C VAL A 195 -18.37 -19.98 2.92
N TYR A 196 -17.15 -19.96 2.40
CA TYR A 196 -16.71 -18.92 1.47
C TYR A 196 -17.15 -19.30 0.06
N THR A 197 -17.67 -18.34 -0.69
CA THR A 197 -18.02 -18.43 -2.11
C THR A 197 -17.29 -17.30 -2.83
N GLY A 198 -16.38 -17.66 -3.74
CA GLY A 198 -15.64 -16.73 -4.57
C GLY A 198 -16.18 -16.71 -5.99
N PHE A 199 -16.41 -15.53 -6.52
CA PHE A 199 -16.72 -15.29 -7.93
C PHE A 199 -15.48 -14.71 -8.61
N TYR A 200 -14.87 -15.47 -9.52
CA TYR A 200 -13.61 -15.11 -10.19
C TYR A 200 -13.89 -14.65 -11.62
N LEU A 201 -13.28 -13.53 -12.00
CA LEU A 201 -13.44 -12.87 -13.29
C LEU A 201 -12.09 -12.30 -13.73
N ASP A 202 -11.84 -12.26 -15.03
CA ASP A 202 -10.61 -11.68 -15.59
C ASP A 202 -10.50 -10.17 -15.31
N ASP A 203 -11.61 -9.44 -15.33
CA ASP A 203 -11.67 -8.00 -15.05
C ASP A 203 -12.63 -7.71 -13.89
N PHE A 204 -12.09 -7.79 -12.66
CA PHE A 204 -12.83 -7.53 -11.44
C PHE A 204 -13.33 -6.07 -11.35
N THR A 205 -12.79 -5.12 -12.12
CA THR A 205 -13.22 -3.72 -12.03
C THR A 205 -14.67 -3.53 -12.49
N GLN A 206 -15.17 -4.44 -13.32
CA GLN A 206 -16.56 -4.44 -13.81
C GLN A 206 -17.57 -4.84 -12.72
N THR A 207 -17.13 -5.42 -11.60
CA THR A 207 -17.99 -5.71 -10.45
C THR A 207 -18.23 -4.49 -9.55
N ALA A 208 -17.80 -3.30 -9.98
CA ALA A 208 -18.08 -2.06 -9.27
C ALA A 208 -19.57 -1.88 -8.98
N PHE A 209 -19.88 -1.71 -7.70
CA PHE A 209 -21.22 -1.58 -7.14
C PHE A 209 -22.13 -2.79 -7.37
N VAL A 210 -21.57 -3.98 -7.64
CA VAL A 210 -22.33 -5.24 -7.55
C VAL A 210 -22.69 -5.51 -6.09
N ALA A 211 -23.88 -6.05 -5.83
CA ALA A 211 -24.35 -6.41 -4.49
C ALA A 211 -24.29 -5.23 -3.51
N SER A 212 -24.65 -4.03 -3.97
CA SER A 212 -24.58 -2.79 -3.17
C SER A 212 -25.48 -2.85 -1.93
N ASP A 213 -26.55 -3.63 -1.99
CA ASP A 213 -27.49 -3.79 -0.88
C ASP A 213 -26.92 -4.71 0.23
N LEU A 214 -26.00 -5.61 -0.13
CA LEU A 214 -25.29 -6.51 0.80
C LEU A 214 -23.96 -5.91 1.30
N ALA A 215 -23.31 -5.11 0.47
CA ALA A 215 -21.96 -4.60 0.68
C ALA A 215 -21.92 -3.07 0.56
N ASP A 216 -22.31 -2.39 1.63
CA ASP A 216 -22.20 -0.92 1.67
C ASP A 216 -20.74 -0.49 1.43
N HIS A 217 -20.52 0.38 0.45
CA HIS A 217 -19.19 0.78 -0.03
C HIS A 217 -18.28 -0.41 -0.42
N GLY A 218 -18.86 -1.51 -0.90
CA GLY A 218 -18.13 -2.67 -1.41
C GLY A 218 -17.65 -3.66 -0.36
N ARG A 219 -18.01 -3.51 0.92
CA ARG A 219 -17.75 -4.54 1.92
C ARG A 219 -18.70 -4.55 3.11
N THR A 220 -18.95 -5.75 3.62
CA THR A 220 -19.43 -5.99 4.99
C THR A 220 -18.39 -6.88 5.69
N ARG A 221 -17.74 -6.35 6.73
CA ARG A 221 -16.73 -7.10 7.49
C ARG A 221 -17.33 -8.27 8.26
N TYR A 222 -16.51 -9.28 8.51
CA TYR A 222 -16.84 -10.34 9.46
C TYR A 222 -17.10 -9.72 10.85
N ASP A 223 -18.30 -9.92 11.37
CA ASP A 223 -18.74 -9.33 12.65
C ASP A 223 -19.60 -10.33 13.43
N ALA A 224 -19.44 -10.41 14.75
CA ALA A 224 -20.16 -11.38 15.58
C ALA A 224 -21.70 -11.28 15.49
N HIS A 225 -22.25 -10.14 15.10
CA HIS A 225 -23.69 -9.89 14.98
C HIS A 225 -24.23 -10.03 13.56
N LYS A 226 -23.36 -10.24 12.57
CA LYS A 226 -23.76 -10.45 11.16
C LYS A 226 -23.66 -11.91 10.78
N SER A 227 -24.62 -12.40 10.01
CA SER A 227 -24.66 -13.79 9.52
C SER A 227 -23.77 -14.02 8.29
N TYR A 228 -23.16 -12.96 7.74
CA TYR A 228 -22.29 -13.02 6.58
C TYR A 228 -21.24 -11.92 6.59
N SER A 229 -20.22 -12.08 5.76
CA SER A 229 -19.31 -11.03 5.32
C SER A 229 -19.20 -11.07 3.80
N ILE A 230 -18.92 -9.93 3.18
CA ILE A 230 -18.78 -9.81 1.73
C ILE A 230 -17.76 -8.74 1.37
N SER A 231 -17.04 -8.95 0.28
CA SER A 231 -16.17 -7.98 -0.37
C SER A 231 -16.46 -7.98 -1.87
N VAL A 232 -16.50 -6.78 -2.44
CA VAL A 232 -16.70 -6.56 -3.87
C VAL A 232 -15.49 -5.78 -4.38
N SER A 233 -14.60 -6.50 -5.03
CA SER A 233 -13.25 -6.04 -5.37
C SER A 233 -13.28 -4.84 -6.30
N GLY A 234 -14.18 -4.80 -7.29
CA GLY A 234 -14.34 -3.66 -8.18
C GLY A 234 -14.75 -2.39 -7.45
N THR A 235 -15.70 -2.48 -6.51
CA THR A 235 -16.14 -1.34 -5.69
C THR A 235 -15.01 -0.84 -4.78
N LEU A 236 -14.36 -1.77 -4.07
CA LEU A 236 -13.24 -1.45 -3.18
C LEU A 236 -12.08 -0.80 -3.94
N TYR A 237 -11.78 -1.28 -5.15
CA TYR A 237 -10.76 -0.73 -6.01
C TYR A 237 -11.09 0.69 -6.46
N ILE A 238 -12.29 0.94 -7.00
CA ILE A 238 -12.65 2.29 -7.48
C ILE A 238 -12.66 3.30 -6.34
N LEU A 239 -13.17 2.93 -5.16
CA LEU A 239 -13.18 3.81 -3.99
C LEU A 239 -11.75 4.12 -3.51
N ARG A 240 -10.90 3.09 -3.42
CA ARG A 240 -9.49 3.23 -3.02
C ARG A 240 -8.72 4.07 -4.04
N GLU A 241 -8.85 3.76 -5.33
CA GLU A 241 -8.15 4.42 -6.42
C GLU A 241 -8.59 5.89 -6.55
N SER A 242 -9.89 6.16 -6.48
CA SER A 242 -10.43 7.53 -6.49
C SER A 242 -9.83 8.39 -5.38
N MET A 243 -9.82 7.87 -4.15
CA MET A 243 -9.23 8.56 -3.00
C MET A 243 -7.73 8.85 -3.23
N TYR A 244 -6.96 7.87 -3.72
CA TYR A 244 -5.53 8.03 -3.97
C TYR A 244 -5.23 9.02 -5.10
N ARG A 245 -6.01 9.00 -6.19
CA ARG A 245 -5.88 9.96 -7.29
C ARG A 245 -6.15 11.39 -6.80
N ILE A 246 -7.17 11.59 -5.97
CA ILE A 246 -7.48 12.89 -5.36
C ILE A 246 -6.35 13.37 -4.44
N LEU A 247 -5.84 12.49 -3.56
CA LEU A 247 -4.75 12.84 -2.65
C LEU A 247 -3.45 13.17 -3.40
N LEU A 248 -3.12 12.41 -4.45
CA LEU A 248 -1.97 12.70 -5.31
C LEU A 248 -2.13 14.04 -6.03
N PHE A 249 -3.33 14.34 -6.54
CA PHE A 249 -3.62 15.63 -7.15
C PHE A 249 -3.43 16.80 -6.18
N ILE A 250 -3.97 16.69 -4.95
CA ILE A 250 -3.80 17.69 -3.90
C ILE A 250 -2.32 17.86 -3.54
N ALA A 251 -1.60 16.77 -3.36
CA ALA A 251 -0.18 16.79 -3.02
C ALA A 251 0.67 17.43 -4.11
N MET A 252 0.38 17.14 -5.38
CA MET A 252 1.05 17.76 -6.53
C MET A 252 0.78 19.27 -6.59
N LEU A 253 -0.45 19.70 -6.32
CA LEU A 253 -0.78 21.13 -6.27
C LEU A 253 -0.08 21.84 -5.11
N LEU A 254 -0.10 21.25 -3.91
CA LEU A 254 0.62 21.79 -2.75
C LEU A 254 2.13 21.87 -3.00
N ALA A 255 2.71 20.81 -3.59
CA ALA A 255 4.10 20.79 -4.02
C ALA A 255 4.43 21.93 -4.99
N ALA A 256 3.58 22.19 -5.98
CA ALA A 256 3.77 23.29 -6.92
C ALA A 256 3.72 24.66 -6.23
N VAL A 257 2.74 24.87 -5.35
CA VAL A 257 2.59 26.11 -4.57
C VAL A 257 3.80 26.34 -3.67
N PHE A 258 4.26 25.32 -2.94
CA PHE A 258 5.43 25.41 -2.08
C PHE A 258 6.73 25.59 -2.86
N PHE A 259 6.85 24.98 -4.05
CA PHE A 259 7.99 25.21 -4.94
C PHE A 259 8.03 26.67 -5.42
N ILE A 260 6.90 27.23 -5.84
CA ILE A 260 6.79 28.64 -6.22
C ILE A 260 7.07 29.57 -5.03
N ALA A 261 6.57 29.24 -3.84
CA ALA A 261 6.82 30.01 -2.61
C ALA A 261 8.31 30.00 -2.22
N ALA A 262 8.95 28.82 -2.25
CA ALA A 262 10.39 28.69 -2.05
C ALA A 262 11.19 29.50 -3.08
N GLY A 263 10.78 29.45 -4.35
CA GLY A 263 11.35 30.25 -5.43
C GLY A 263 11.17 31.76 -5.21
N SER A 264 10.03 32.17 -4.66
CA SER A 264 9.70 33.57 -4.34
C SER A 264 10.54 34.09 -3.16
N PHE A 265 10.76 33.27 -2.13
CA PHE A 265 11.68 33.62 -1.04
C PHE A 265 13.11 33.86 -1.54
N LEU A 266 13.59 33.01 -2.47
CA LEU A 266 14.88 33.19 -3.11
C LEU A 266 14.91 34.48 -3.94
N TYR A 267 13.88 34.73 -4.75
CA TYR A 267 13.77 35.94 -5.56
C TYR A 267 13.75 37.21 -4.71
N PHE A 268 12.92 37.27 -3.68
CA PHE A 268 12.83 38.44 -2.79
C PHE A 268 14.13 38.70 -2.08
N ARG A 269 14.83 37.64 -1.63
CA ARG A 269 16.14 37.82 -1.01
C ARG A 269 17.16 38.39 -1.99
N LEU A 270 17.20 37.82 -3.19
CA LEU A 270 18.12 38.24 -4.24
C LEU A 270 17.88 39.69 -4.66
N TYR A 271 16.61 40.11 -4.70
CA TYR A 271 16.21 41.48 -5.00
C TYR A 271 16.53 42.44 -3.83
N ALA A 272 16.25 42.05 -2.59
CA ALA A 272 16.54 42.88 -1.41
C ALA A 272 18.05 43.11 -1.22
N ASP A 273 18.88 42.12 -1.54
CA ASP A 273 20.35 42.24 -1.46
C ASP A 273 20.96 42.91 -2.72
N LEU A 274 20.21 43.07 -3.83
CA LEU A 274 20.72 43.51 -5.14
C LEU A 274 21.47 44.84 -5.10
N ASP A 275 20.92 45.86 -4.43
CA ASP A 275 21.53 47.20 -4.38
C ASP A 275 22.82 47.22 -3.57
N ARG A 276 22.87 46.45 -2.48
CA ARG A 276 24.09 46.29 -1.66
C ARG A 276 25.15 45.55 -2.46
N ASP A 277 24.77 44.44 -3.07
CA ASP A 277 25.63 43.61 -3.89
C ASP A 277 26.21 44.43 -5.05
N ARG A 278 25.39 45.24 -5.74
CA ARG A 278 25.85 46.16 -6.80
C ARG A 278 26.94 47.12 -6.33
N LYS A 279 26.78 47.76 -5.16
CA LYS A 279 27.79 48.69 -4.61
C LYS A 279 29.11 47.98 -4.30
N GLN A 280 29.06 46.80 -3.68
CA GLN A 280 30.25 45.98 -3.42
C GLN A 280 30.95 45.56 -4.72
N TYR A 281 30.18 45.12 -5.72
CA TYR A 281 30.74 44.68 -7.00
C TYR A 281 31.40 45.83 -7.77
N LEU A 282 30.84 47.04 -7.74
CA LEU A 282 31.47 48.23 -8.34
C LEU A 282 32.85 48.52 -7.74
N ILE A 283 33.00 48.39 -6.42
CA ILE A 283 34.29 48.59 -5.75
C ILE A 283 35.29 47.52 -6.20
N LEU A 284 34.88 46.26 -6.26
CA LEU A 284 35.73 45.16 -6.72
C LEU A 284 36.16 45.31 -8.18
N MET A 285 35.28 45.80 -9.06
CA MET A 285 35.63 46.11 -10.45
C MET A 285 36.69 47.20 -10.54
N LYS A 286 36.63 48.24 -9.68
CA LYS A 286 37.66 49.29 -9.61
C LYS A 286 39.03 48.76 -9.13
N LEU A 287 39.04 47.63 -8.41
CA LEU A 287 40.25 46.94 -7.97
C LEU A 287 40.79 45.93 -9.00
N GLY A 288 40.21 45.87 -10.20
CA GLY A 288 40.71 45.04 -11.31
C GLY A 288 40.01 43.70 -11.49
N LEU A 289 38.87 43.47 -10.84
CA LEU A 289 38.11 42.24 -10.98
C LEU A 289 37.58 42.04 -12.41
N THR A 290 37.88 40.90 -13.02
CA THR A 290 37.47 40.62 -14.40
C THR A 290 35.99 40.22 -14.50
N ASN A 291 35.39 40.41 -15.68
CA ASN A 291 34.01 39.98 -15.96
C ASN A 291 33.78 38.47 -15.76
N LYS A 292 34.82 37.65 -15.97
CA LYS A 292 34.74 36.20 -15.78
C LYS A 292 34.68 35.84 -14.29
N GLU A 293 35.51 36.49 -13.48
CA GLU A 293 35.51 36.33 -12.01
C GLU A 293 34.20 36.81 -11.41
N PHE A 294 33.68 37.96 -11.87
CA PHE A 294 32.38 38.49 -11.46
C PHE A 294 31.25 37.47 -11.66
N LYS A 295 31.10 36.96 -12.89
CA LYS A 295 30.06 35.95 -13.20
C LYS A 295 30.23 34.69 -12.36
N ARG A 296 31.47 34.26 -12.10
CA ARG A 296 31.76 33.08 -11.29
C ARG A 296 31.33 33.30 -9.84
N MET A 297 31.66 34.43 -9.22
CA MET A 297 31.26 34.74 -7.84
C MET A 297 29.74 34.78 -7.68
N VAL A 298 29.04 35.50 -8.56
CA VAL A 298 27.57 35.59 -8.54
C VAL A 298 26.93 34.22 -8.75
N THR A 299 27.48 33.41 -9.68
CA THR A 299 26.99 32.05 -9.92
C THR A 299 27.17 31.17 -8.68
N TRP A 300 28.29 31.27 -7.96
CA TRP A 300 28.51 30.52 -6.72
C TRP A 300 27.59 30.96 -5.59
N GLN A 301 27.38 32.27 -5.40
CA GLN A 301 26.43 32.79 -4.42
C GLN A 301 25.01 32.26 -4.68
N LEU A 302 24.54 32.33 -5.94
CA LEU A 302 23.25 31.79 -6.35
C LEU A 302 23.19 30.27 -6.18
N ALA A 303 24.24 29.54 -6.58
CA ALA A 303 24.27 28.09 -6.49
C ALA A 303 24.15 27.63 -5.03
N THR A 304 24.89 28.25 -4.11
CA THR A 304 24.77 27.96 -2.67
C THR A 304 23.35 28.26 -2.18
N MET A 305 22.71 29.34 -2.66
CA MET A 305 21.36 29.66 -2.23
C MET A 305 20.28 28.67 -2.70
N PHE A 306 20.47 28.07 -3.87
CA PHE A 306 19.52 27.13 -4.45
C PHE A 306 19.79 25.69 -4.02
N PHE A 307 21.03 25.24 -4.11
CA PHE A 307 21.37 23.83 -3.95
C PHE A 307 21.64 23.44 -2.50
N LEU A 308 22.15 24.34 -1.64
CA LEU A 308 22.38 23.99 -0.23
C LEU A 308 21.06 23.64 0.49
N PRO A 309 19.98 24.46 0.40
CA PRO A 309 18.72 24.12 1.03
C PRO A 309 18.06 22.86 0.46
N THR A 310 18.11 22.69 -0.87
CA THR A 310 17.57 21.52 -1.57
C THR A 310 18.33 20.26 -1.20
N PHE A 311 19.65 20.31 -1.10
CA PHE A 311 20.47 19.17 -0.70
C PHE A 311 20.10 18.68 0.71
N VAL A 312 19.96 19.62 1.66
CA VAL A 312 19.48 19.30 3.02
C VAL A 312 18.07 18.72 3.00
N ALA A 313 17.17 19.26 2.17
CA ALA A 313 15.81 18.75 2.02
C ALA A 313 15.78 17.32 1.45
N VAL A 314 16.64 17.01 0.48
CA VAL A 314 16.79 15.66 -0.08
C VAL A 314 17.26 14.68 1.00
N ILE A 315 18.26 15.05 1.82
CA ILE A 315 18.72 14.19 2.93
C ILE A 315 17.59 13.88 3.90
N HIS A 316 16.84 14.90 4.33
CA HIS A 316 15.68 14.70 5.22
C HIS A 316 14.61 13.83 4.56
N SER A 317 14.35 14.02 3.28
CA SER A 317 13.35 13.24 2.53
C SER A 317 13.77 11.78 2.41
N ILE A 318 15.05 11.50 2.13
CA ILE A 318 15.58 10.13 2.10
C ILE A 318 15.38 9.43 3.44
N PHE A 319 15.68 10.11 4.56
CA PHE A 319 15.45 9.53 5.89
C PHE A 319 13.96 9.22 6.13
N ALA A 320 13.07 10.15 5.80
CA ALA A 320 11.63 9.94 5.91
C ALA A 320 11.14 8.79 5.00
N PHE A 321 11.74 8.67 3.82
CA PHE A 321 11.41 7.63 2.85
C PHE A 321 11.88 6.23 3.26
N ILE A 322 13.05 6.13 3.92
CA ILE A 322 13.50 4.88 4.53
C ILE A 322 12.53 4.44 5.63
N ALA A 323 12.09 5.37 6.48
CA ALA A 323 11.08 5.09 7.50
C ALA A 323 9.72 4.70 6.90
N LEU A 324 9.31 5.32 5.77
CA LEU A 324 8.08 4.94 5.08
C LEU A 324 8.20 3.55 4.42
N GLN A 325 9.35 3.22 3.85
CA GLN A 325 9.60 1.93 3.20
C GLN A 325 9.43 0.76 4.18
N SER A 326 9.72 0.95 5.48
CA SER A 326 9.52 -0.13 6.47
C SER A 326 8.05 -0.48 6.71
N LEU A 327 7.10 0.36 6.24
CA LEU A 327 5.66 0.09 6.33
C LEU A 327 5.14 -0.75 5.16
N PHE A 328 5.95 -0.97 4.12
CA PHE A 328 5.54 -1.68 2.90
C PHE A 328 6.50 -2.81 2.57
N TYR A 329 5.95 -3.98 2.21
CA TYR A 329 6.75 -5.11 1.72
C TYR A 329 7.38 -4.81 0.34
N LEU A 330 6.62 -4.19 -0.55
CA LEU A 330 7.12 -3.79 -1.87
C LEU A 330 8.03 -2.57 -1.81
N SER A 331 9.02 -2.54 -2.69
CA SER A 331 9.91 -1.39 -2.81
C SER A 331 9.19 -0.18 -3.42
N ILE A 332 9.13 0.91 -2.66
CA ILE A 332 8.63 2.21 -3.11
C ILE A 332 9.75 3.14 -3.57
N ALA A 333 11.02 2.75 -3.37
CA ALA A 333 12.21 3.54 -3.64
C ALA A 333 12.27 4.09 -5.07
N THR A 334 11.84 3.30 -6.07
CA THR A 334 11.82 3.73 -7.47
C THR A 334 10.91 4.94 -7.68
N LYS A 335 9.68 4.92 -7.16
CA LYS A 335 8.74 6.05 -7.32
C LYS A 335 9.23 7.29 -6.59
N MET A 336 9.81 7.10 -5.40
CA MET A 336 10.39 8.18 -4.61
C MET A 336 11.60 8.82 -5.30
N GLY A 337 12.45 8.00 -5.92
CA GLY A 337 13.57 8.45 -6.73
C GLY A 337 13.11 9.29 -7.92
N VAL A 338 12.04 8.88 -8.61
CA VAL A 338 11.42 9.67 -9.70
C VAL A 338 10.93 11.03 -9.18
N VAL A 339 10.28 11.09 -8.02
CA VAL A 339 9.83 12.35 -7.42
C VAL A 339 11.04 13.26 -7.10
N LEU A 340 12.04 12.77 -6.37
CA LEU A 340 13.23 13.56 -6.03
C LEU A 340 13.98 14.04 -7.28
N PHE A 341 14.11 13.18 -8.29
CA PHE A 341 14.73 13.52 -9.55
C PHE A 341 13.95 14.62 -10.28
N SER A 342 12.62 14.53 -10.35
CA SER A 342 11.77 15.53 -11.00
C SER A 342 11.90 16.92 -10.35
N PHE A 343 11.94 16.98 -9.01
CA PHE A 343 12.17 18.22 -8.29
C PHE A 343 13.59 18.75 -8.47
N MET A 344 14.60 17.88 -8.46
CA MET A 344 15.98 18.28 -8.72
C MET A 344 16.12 18.86 -10.13
N LEU A 345 15.48 18.24 -11.13
CA LEU A 345 15.43 18.74 -12.49
C LEU A 345 14.75 20.12 -12.55
N ALA A 346 13.58 20.27 -11.93
CA ALA A 346 12.89 21.55 -11.82
C ALA A 346 13.76 22.63 -11.14
N GLN A 347 14.47 22.27 -10.07
CA GLN A 347 15.39 23.16 -9.35
C GLN A 347 16.56 23.61 -10.23
N VAL A 348 17.14 22.71 -11.02
CA VAL A 348 18.22 23.03 -11.97
C VAL A 348 17.71 23.99 -13.06
N LEU A 349 16.55 23.73 -13.64
CA LEU A 349 15.93 24.61 -14.63
C LEU A 349 15.66 26.00 -14.05
N TYR A 350 15.10 26.05 -12.84
CA TYR A 350 14.81 27.30 -12.14
C TYR A 350 16.10 28.09 -11.80
N PHE A 351 17.17 27.40 -11.40
CA PHE A 351 18.48 28.01 -11.18
C PHE A 351 19.02 28.69 -12.44
N PHE A 352 18.99 28.01 -13.59
CA PHE A 352 19.46 28.60 -14.85
C PHE A 352 18.63 29.82 -15.25
N PHE A 353 17.31 29.76 -15.07
CA PHE A 353 16.40 30.87 -15.34
C PHE A 353 16.74 32.10 -14.50
N ILE A 354 16.85 31.94 -13.17
CA ILE A 354 17.15 33.05 -12.26
C ILE A 354 18.57 33.58 -12.47
N ARG A 355 19.56 32.70 -12.66
CA ARG A 355 20.94 33.10 -12.97
C ARG A 355 21.00 33.98 -14.22
N PHE A 356 20.31 33.57 -15.28
CA PHE A 356 20.27 34.33 -16.53
C PHE A 356 19.68 35.73 -16.29
N HIS A 357 18.53 35.80 -15.61
CA HIS A 357 17.86 37.08 -15.34
C HIS A 357 18.69 37.99 -14.44
N TYR A 358 19.28 37.46 -13.37
CA TYR A 358 20.06 38.22 -12.41
C TYR A 358 21.35 38.79 -13.02
N LEU A 359 22.12 37.98 -13.77
CA LEU A 359 23.32 38.45 -14.45
C LEU A 359 23.02 39.50 -15.52
N ARG A 360 21.89 39.34 -16.24
CA ARG A 360 21.44 40.34 -17.23
C ARG A 360 21.08 41.66 -16.55
N ASN A 361 20.40 41.60 -15.40
CA ASN A 361 20.01 42.81 -14.66
C ASN A 361 21.22 43.53 -14.08
N LEU A 362 22.17 42.81 -13.50
CA LEU A 362 23.41 43.41 -12.98
C LEU A 362 24.26 44.05 -14.08
N LYS A 363 24.39 43.40 -15.25
CA LYS A 363 25.20 43.94 -16.35
C LYS A 363 24.64 45.24 -16.92
N LYS A 364 23.31 45.37 -17.02
CA LYS A 364 22.64 46.58 -17.55
C LYS A 364 22.86 47.82 -16.68
N THR A 365 23.21 47.62 -15.41
CA THR A 365 23.27 48.70 -14.41
C THR A 365 24.71 48.98 -13.95
N LEU A 366 25.68 48.17 -14.39
CA LEU A 366 27.12 48.33 -14.13
C LEU A 366 27.88 48.93 -15.32
N LEU A 367 27.33 48.81 -16.54
CA LEU A 367 27.66 49.63 -17.71
C LEU A 367 26.80 50.89 -17.69
#